data_AF-A0A931H6W0-F1
#
_entry.id   AF-A0A931H6W0-F1
#
_cell.length_a   1.000
_cell.length_b   1.000
_cell.length_c   1.000
_cell.angle_alpha   90.00
_cell.angle_beta   90.00
_cell.angle_gamma   90.00
#
_symmetry.space_group_name_H-M   'P 1'
#
loop_
_entity.id
_entity.type
_entity.pdbx_description
1 polymer ?
#
loop_
_entity_poly.entity_id
_entity_poly.type
_entity_poly.pdbx_seq_one_letter_code
_entity_poly.pdbx_strand_id
1 'polypeptide(L)'
;MVTKTKRSADSASSSGAPHLSGTVKESAQQIWLAGLGAFAKAQEEGGKVFETLVKEGTSIQRKTQAAAEEKISEATSRMANMATDISSKASGQWDKLENIFEDRVSKALKKLGVPSAKDIDALMARIDELNRNVERLGAKRAAKSAPAKKAAAKKPAAKRSPARKSA
;
A
#
# COMPACT_ATOMS: atom_id res chain seq x y z
N MET A 1 5.43 -48.64 -72.69
CA MET A 1 4.93 -49.95 -73.14
C MET A 1 3.49 -50.09 -72.68
N VAL A 2 2.56 -50.17 -73.63
CA VAL A 2 1.13 -50.36 -73.43
C VAL A 2 0.85 -51.84 -73.64
N THR A 3 0.17 -52.49 -72.70
CA THR A 3 -0.67 -53.65 -73.03
C THR A 3 -2.07 -53.44 -72.47
N LYS A 4 -3.00 -53.71 -73.37
CA LYS A 4 -4.41 -53.38 -73.37
C LYS A 4 -5.14 -54.70 -73.19
N THR A 5 -6.10 -54.76 -72.29
CA THR A 5 -7.12 -55.83 -72.31
C THR A 5 -8.48 -55.16 -72.32
N LYS A 6 -9.18 -55.32 -73.44
CA LYS A 6 -10.48 -54.72 -73.77
C LYS A 6 -11.53 -55.82 -73.78
N ARG A 7 -12.73 -55.46 -73.28
CA ARG A 7 -14.03 -56.15 -73.38
C ARG A 7 -14.15 -57.45 -72.57
N SER A 8 -15.25 -57.65 -71.85
CA SER A 8 -16.62 -57.61 -72.38
C SER A 8 -17.60 -56.88 -71.49
N ALA A 9 -18.38 -55.99 -72.10
CA ALA A 9 -19.73 -55.71 -71.64
C ALA A 9 -20.58 -56.90 -72.11
N ASP A 10 -21.21 -57.60 -71.17
CA ASP A 10 -22.39 -58.39 -71.46
C ASP A 10 -23.55 -57.76 -70.68
N SER A 11 -24.37 -57.02 -71.41
CA SER A 11 -25.71 -56.66 -71.00
C SER A 11 -26.63 -57.77 -71.50
N ALA A 12 -27.03 -58.68 -70.61
CA ALA A 12 -28.12 -59.61 -70.88
C ALA A 12 -29.02 -59.78 -69.65
N SER A 13 -30.22 -59.22 -69.80
CA SER A 13 -31.51 -59.69 -69.27
C SER A 13 -31.66 -59.98 -67.77
N SER A 14 -32.32 -59.03 -67.11
CA SER A 14 -33.38 -59.23 -66.13
C SER A 14 -33.81 -60.69 -65.85
N SER A 15 -33.32 -61.27 -64.75
CA SER A 15 -34.00 -62.33 -63.96
C SER A 15 -33.25 -62.62 -62.63
N GLY A 16 -33.00 -61.59 -61.82
CA GLY A 16 -32.32 -61.75 -60.52
C GLY A 16 -32.61 -60.68 -59.47
N ALA A 17 -33.65 -59.86 -59.68
CA ALA A 17 -33.96 -58.70 -58.85
C ALA A 17 -34.50 -58.97 -57.42
N PRO A 18 -35.06 -60.14 -57.04
CA PRO A 18 -35.59 -60.30 -55.68
C PRO A 18 -34.56 -60.72 -54.63
N HIS A 19 -33.50 -61.47 -54.99
CA HIS A 19 -32.54 -62.01 -54.00
C HIS A 19 -31.44 -61.03 -53.59
N LEU A 20 -30.96 -60.18 -54.50
CA LEU A 20 -29.93 -59.18 -54.19
C LEU A 20 -30.48 -57.98 -53.40
N SER A 21 -31.74 -57.60 -53.65
CA SER A 21 -32.40 -56.55 -52.88
C SER A 21 -32.65 -57.00 -51.42
N GLY A 22 -32.99 -58.28 -51.22
CA GLY A 22 -33.16 -58.86 -49.89
C GLY A 22 -31.87 -58.88 -49.07
N THR A 23 -30.74 -59.29 -49.65
CA THR A 23 -29.44 -59.35 -48.95
C THR A 23 -28.88 -57.97 -48.63
N VAL A 24 -29.06 -56.99 -49.51
CA VAL A 24 -28.65 -55.59 -49.24
C VAL A 24 -29.51 -54.98 -48.13
N LYS A 25 -30.82 -55.25 -48.11
CA LYS A 25 -31.72 -54.80 -47.03
C LYS A 25 -31.35 -55.45 -45.70
N GLU A 26 -31.09 -56.75 -45.67
CA GLU A 26 -30.67 -57.48 -44.47
C GLU A 26 -29.33 -56.96 -43.95
N SER A 27 -28.35 -56.72 -44.83
CA SER A 27 -27.04 -56.19 -44.46
C SER A 27 -27.12 -54.74 -43.96
N ALA A 28 -27.92 -53.90 -44.60
CA ALA A 28 -28.20 -52.54 -44.12
C ALA A 28 -28.90 -52.55 -42.75
N GLN A 29 -29.80 -53.51 -42.52
CA GLN A 29 -30.49 -53.67 -41.25
C GLN A 29 -29.53 -54.17 -40.15
N GLN A 30 -28.61 -55.08 -40.48
CA GLN A 30 -27.56 -55.50 -39.55
C GLN A 30 -26.57 -54.37 -39.24
N ILE A 31 -26.16 -53.59 -40.22
CA ILE A 31 -25.30 -52.42 -40.00
C ILE A 31 -26.01 -51.38 -39.13
N TRP A 32 -27.31 -51.17 -39.33
CA TRP A 32 -28.10 -50.27 -38.50
C TRP A 32 -28.24 -50.76 -37.06
N LEU A 33 -28.53 -52.04 -36.87
CA LEU A 33 -28.61 -52.68 -35.55
C LEU A 33 -27.26 -52.69 -34.83
N ALA A 34 -26.17 -52.96 -35.56
CA ALA A 34 -24.82 -52.86 -35.04
C ALA A 34 -24.45 -51.42 -34.67
N GLY A 35 -24.88 -50.44 -35.47
CA GLY A 35 -24.74 -49.02 -35.17
C GLY A 35 -25.47 -48.63 -33.88
N LEU A 36 -26.71 -49.06 -33.71
CA LEU A 36 -27.49 -48.82 -32.49
C LEU A 36 -26.88 -49.53 -31.26
N GLY A 37 -26.39 -50.76 -31.44
CA GLY A 37 -25.75 -51.53 -30.38
C GLY A 37 -24.42 -50.94 -29.95
N ALA A 38 -23.60 -50.49 -30.89
CA ALA A 38 -22.34 -49.79 -30.61
C ALA A 38 -22.59 -48.43 -29.93
N PHE A 39 -23.62 -47.69 -30.35
CA PHE A 39 -24.02 -46.45 -29.69
C PHE A 39 -24.51 -46.69 -28.25
N ALA A 40 -25.36 -47.71 -28.04
CA ALA A 40 -25.82 -48.09 -26.71
C ALA A 40 -24.64 -48.48 -25.79
N LYS A 41 -23.66 -49.24 -26.32
CA LYS A 41 -22.45 -49.61 -25.59
C LYS A 41 -21.56 -48.41 -25.29
N ALA A 42 -21.41 -47.47 -26.23
CA ALA A 42 -20.70 -46.22 -26.00
C ALA A 42 -21.42 -45.32 -24.99
N GLN A 43 -22.75 -45.35 -24.91
CA GLN A 43 -23.51 -44.64 -23.88
C GLN A 43 -23.28 -45.24 -22.48
N GLU A 44 -23.27 -46.57 -22.38
CA GLU A 44 -23.03 -47.29 -21.12
C GLU A 44 -21.57 -47.13 -20.62
N GLU A 45 -20.60 -47.26 -21.52
CA GLU A 45 -19.17 -47.11 -21.18
C GLU A 45 -18.76 -45.63 -21.08
N GLY A 46 -19.40 -44.74 -21.83
CA GLY A 46 -19.15 -43.31 -21.83
C GLY A 46 -19.48 -42.64 -20.49
N GLY A 47 -20.54 -43.09 -19.80
CA GLY A 47 -20.87 -42.61 -18.46
C GLY A 47 -19.76 -42.88 -17.43
N LYS A 48 -19.17 -44.09 -17.45
CA LYS A 48 -18.07 -44.46 -16.54
C LYS A 48 -16.79 -43.67 -16.80
N VAL A 49 -16.47 -43.44 -18.08
CA VAL A 49 -15.32 -42.61 -18.47
C VAL A 49 -15.56 -41.16 -18.06
N PHE A 50 -16.78 -40.64 -18.24
CA PHE A 50 -17.15 -39.30 -17.81
C PHE A 50 -17.04 -39.13 -16.29
N GLU A 51 -17.59 -40.05 -15.49
CA GLU A 51 -17.46 -40.00 -14.02
C GLU A 51 -15.99 -40.05 -13.57
N THR A 52 -15.18 -40.87 -14.24
CA THR A 52 -13.73 -40.94 -13.97
C THR A 52 -13.04 -39.62 -14.28
N LEU A 53 -13.36 -39.00 -15.42
CA LEU A 53 -12.83 -37.68 -15.80
C LEU A 53 -13.28 -36.58 -14.84
N VAL A 54 -14.52 -36.61 -14.38
CA VAL A 54 -15.02 -35.65 -13.38
C VAL A 54 -14.31 -35.85 -12.04
N LYS A 55 -14.10 -37.09 -11.61
CA LYS A 55 -13.36 -37.39 -10.37
C LYS A 55 -11.89 -36.95 -10.46
N GLU A 56 -11.26 -37.18 -11.60
CA GLU A 56 -9.87 -36.74 -11.84
C GLU A 56 -9.79 -35.21 -11.94
N GLY A 57 -10.74 -34.56 -12.63
CA GLY A 57 -10.84 -33.11 -12.74
C GLY A 57 -11.05 -32.44 -11.39
N THR A 58 -11.96 -32.96 -10.55
CA THR A 58 -12.18 -32.45 -9.19
C THR A 58 -10.97 -32.68 -8.28
N SER A 59 -10.27 -33.81 -8.43
CA SER A 59 -9.01 -34.09 -7.73
C SER A 59 -7.90 -33.09 -8.14
N ILE A 60 -7.73 -32.85 -9.43
CA ILE A 60 -6.78 -31.86 -9.96
C ILE A 60 -7.13 -30.45 -9.50
N GLN A 61 -8.40 -30.07 -9.53
CA GLN A 61 -8.86 -28.76 -9.05
C GLN A 61 -8.55 -28.59 -7.56
N ARG A 62 -8.85 -29.58 -6.73
CA ARG A 62 -8.53 -29.54 -5.28
C ARG A 62 -7.03 -29.44 -5.02
N LYS A 63 -6.22 -30.24 -5.72
CA LYS A 63 -4.75 -30.19 -5.60
C LYS A 63 -4.20 -28.83 -6.04
N THR A 64 -4.72 -28.28 -7.14
CA THR A 64 -4.30 -26.97 -7.65
C THR A 64 -4.71 -25.85 -6.70
N GLN A 65 -5.92 -25.91 -6.14
CA GLN A 65 -6.38 -24.96 -5.13
C GLN A 65 -5.51 -25.02 -3.88
N ALA A 66 -5.25 -26.20 -3.34
CA ALA A 66 -4.40 -26.36 -2.16
C ALA A 66 -2.97 -25.83 -2.40
N ALA A 67 -2.37 -26.15 -3.55
CA ALA A 67 -1.05 -25.64 -3.91
C ALA A 67 -1.06 -24.12 -4.10
N ALA A 68 -2.12 -23.55 -4.69
CA ALA A 68 -2.27 -22.11 -4.84
C ALA A 68 -2.43 -21.42 -3.47
N GLU A 69 -3.27 -21.95 -2.58
CA GLU A 69 -3.45 -21.46 -1.21
C GLU A 69 -2.14 -21.51 -0.42
N GLU A 70 -1.37 -22.59 -0.53
CA GLU A 70 -0.05 -22.71 0.08
C GLU A 70 0.92 -21.66 -0.48
N LYS A 71 0.96 -21.46 -1.79
CA LYS A 71 1.84 -20.46 -2.44
C LYS A 71 1.46 -19.03 -2.10
N ILE A 72 0.16 -18.73 -2.01
CA ILE A 72 -0.33 -17.42 -1.59
C ILE A 72 0.03 -17.19 -0.13
N SER A 73 -0.21 -18.16 0.74
CA SER A 73 0.14 -18.06 2.16
C SER A 73 1.64 -17.86 2.38
N GLU A 74 2.47 -18.59 1.63
CA GLU A 74 3.93 -18.43 1.66
C GLU A 74 4.36 -17.05 1.15
N ALA A 75 3.77 -16.58 0.05
CA ALA A 75 4.05 -15.25 -0.50
C ALA A 75 3.61 -14.12 0.45
N THR A 76 2.41 -14.22 1.04
CA THR A 76 1.90 -13.29 2.04
C THR A 76 2.80 -13.28 3.27
N SER A 77 3.25 -14.45 3.74
CA SER A 77 4.16 -14.54 4.88
C SER A 77 5.52 -13.90 4.58
N ARG A 78 6.10 -14.17 3.40
CA ARG A 78 7.34 -13.53 2.94
C ARG A 78 7.17 -12.02 2.81
N MET A 79 6.04 -11.56 2.27
CA MET A 79 5.74 -10.13 2.14
C MET A 79 5.55 -9.46 3.50
N ALA A 80 4.86 -10.10 4.44
CA ALA A 80 4.72 -9.59 5.81
C ALA A 80 6.07 -9.47 6.52
N ASN A 81 6.93 -10.48 6.37
CA ASN A 81 8.29 -10.45 6.91
C ASN A 81 9.13 -9.35 6.27
N MET A 82 9.12 -9.23 4.94
CA MET A 82 9.81 -8.14 4.25
C MET A 82 9.27 -6.76 4.62
N ALA A 83 7.95 -6.61 4.79
CA ALA A 83 7.35 -5.36 5.22
C ALA A 83 7.78 -5.01 6.66
N THR A 84 7.88 -5.99 7.54
CA THR A 84 8.37 -5.83 8.91
C THR A 84 9.85 -5.45 8.94
N ASP A 85 10.68 -6.09 8.12
CA ASP A 85 12.10 -5.78 7.98
C ASP A 85 12.35 -4.41 7.36
N ILE A 86 11.57 -4.03 6.35
CA ILE A 86 11.62 -2.70 5.75
C ILE A 86 11.13 -1.67 6.75
N SER A 87 10.02 -1.92 7.45
CA SER A 87 9.49 -1.00 8.47
C SER A 87 10.51 -0.78 9.60
N SER A 88 11.12 -1.85 10.11
CA SER A 88 12.12 -1.77 11.18
C SER A 88 13.42 -1.11 10.74
N LYS A 89 13.90 -1.34 9.51
CA LYS A 89 15.08 -0.65 8.96
C LYS A 89 14.80 0.78 8.51
N ALA A 90 13.58 1.03 8.04
CA ALA A 90 13.17 2.33 7.56
C ALA A 90 12.74 3.24 8.70
N SER A 91 12.38 2.76 9.90
CA SER A 91 12.01 3.61 11.05
C SER A 91 13.03 4.73 11.30
N GLY A 92 14.33 4.41 11.31
CA GLY A 92 15.39 5.43 11.42
C GLY A 92 15.58 6.33 10.18
N GLN A 93 15.04 5.95 9.01
CA GLN A 93 14.95 6.83 7.84
C GLN A 93 13.65 7.64 7.83
N TRP A 94 12.57 7.13 8.44
CA TRP A 94 11.31 7.82 8.65
C TRP A 94 11.50 9.03 9.56
N ASP A 95 12.32 8.93 10.60
CA ASP A 95 12.68 10.09 11.43
C ASP A 95 13.36 11.21 10.60
N LYS A 96 14.20 10.85 9.63
CA LYS A 96 14.82 11.84 8.72
C LYS A 96 13.79 12.43 7.74
N LEU A 97 12.86 11.62 7.27
CA LEU A 97 11.76 12.07 6.41
C LEU A 97 10.78 12.96 7.19
N GLU A 98 10.53 12.68 8.47
CA GLU A 98 9.74 13.52 9.36
C GLU A 98 10.38 14.89 9.49
N ASN A 99 11.69 14.97 9.74
CA ASN A 99 12.42 16.23 9.75
C ASN A 99 12.34 16.99 8.41
N ILE A 100 12.47 16.29 7.26
CA ILE A 100 12.38 16.92 5.93
C ILE A 100 10.94 17.37 5.62
N PHE A 101 9.96 16.58 6.04
CA PHE A 101 8.54 16.89 5.89
C PHE A 101 8.16 18.09 6.75
N GLU A 102 8.55 18.11 8.02
CA GLU A 102 8.36 19.24 8.94
C GLU A 102 9.02 20.51 8.37
N ASP A 103 10.22 20.40 7.82
CA ASP A 103 10.89 21.50 7.13
C ASP A 103 10.10 22.01 5.92
N ARG A 104 9.50 21.11 5.13
CA ARG A 104 8.72 21.47 3.94
C ARG A 104 7.35 22.04 4.29
N VAL A 105 6.68 21.45 5.27
CA VAL A 105 5.42 21.95 5.84
C VAL A 105 5.65 23.31 6.47
N SER A 106 6.70 23.47 7.28
CA SER A 106 7.09 24.75 7.88
C SER A 106 7.38 25.81 6.82
N LYS A 107 8.11 25.46 5.74
CA LYS A 107 8.38 26.38 4.63
C LYS A 107 7.10 26.76 3.88
N ALA A 108 6.18 25.82 3.67
CA ALA A 108 4.90 26.09 3.02
C ALA A 108 4.00 26.99 3.88
N LEU A 109 3.89 26.69 5.18
CA LEU A 109 3.13 27.48 6.15
C LEU A 109 3.69 28.90 6.28
N LYS A 110 5.02 29.05 6.33
CA LYS A 110 5.67 30.38 6.34
C LYS A 110 5.38 31.17 5.06
N LYS A 111 5.37 30.53 3.89
CA LYS A 111 4.96 31.18 2.63
C LYS A 111 3.49 31.60 2.62
N LEU A 112 2.64 30.90 3.36
CA LEU A 112 1.22 31.22 3.53
C LEU A 112 0.96 32.25 4.64
N GLY A 113 2.02 32.73 5.31
CA GLY A 113 1.92 33.75 6.36
C GLY A 113 1.60 33.21 7.75
N VAL A 114 1.65 31.89 7.96
CA VAL A 114 1.46 31.28 9.28
C VAL A 114 2.77 31.34 10.07
N PRO A 115 2.85 32.08 11.19
CA PRO A 115 4.05 32.17 12.01
C PRO A 115 4.35 30.83 12.70
N SER A 116 5.63 30.47 12.85
CA SER A 116 6.01 29.24 13.57
C SER A 116 6.10 29.48 15.07
N ALA A 117 6.03 28.41 15.88
CA ALA A 117 6.11 28.50 17.35
C ALA A 117 7.38 29.26 17.81
N LYS A 118 8.53 28.98 17.19
CA LYS A 118 9.80 29.68 17.48
C LYS A 118 9.73 31.18 17.21
N ASP A 119 8.97 31.60 16.20
CA ASP A 119 8.79 33.02 15.88
C ASP A 119 7.94 33.71 16.95
N ILE A 120 6.94 33.01 17.50
CA ILE A 120 6.11 33.49 18.60
C ILE A 120 6.94 33.60 19.89
N ASP A 121 7.77 32.61 20.20
CA ASP A 121 8.64 32.63 21.37
C ASP A 121 9.67 33.78 21.31
N ALA A 122 10.29 33.98 20.15
CA ALA A 122 11.20 35.10 19.91
C ALA A 122 10.51 36.46 20.07
N LEU A 123 9.23 36.56 19.68
CA LEU A 123 8.43 37.75 19.86
C LEU A 123 8.09 37.97 21.35
N MET A 124 7.71 36.92 22.09
CA MET A 124 7.47 37.00 23.53
C MET A 124 8.71 37.51 24.28
N ALA A 125 9.89 36.96 23.99
CA ALA A 125 11.14 37.41 24.61
C ALA A 125 11.44 38.91 24.33
N ARG A 126 11.17 39.37 23.10
CA ARG A 126 11.30 40.80 22.75
C ARG A 126 10.30 41.67 23.49
N ILE A 127 9.07 41.19 23.68
CA ILE A 127 8.05 41.91 24.44
C ILE A 127 8.46 42.04 25.90
N ASP A 128 8.98 40.98 26.51
CA ASP A 128 9.46 41.01 27.91
C ASP A 128 10.62 42.00 28.10
N GLU A 129 11.58 42.01 27.17
CA GLU A 129 12.69 42.96 27.19
C GLU A 129 12.21 44.40 26.99
N LEU A 130 11.25 44.62 26.09
CA LEU A 130 10.66 45.93 25.89
C LEU A 130 9.90 46.39 27.13
N ASN A 131 9.15 45.50 27.77
CA ASN A 131 8.37 45.81 28.96
C ASN A 131 9.30 46.22 30.12
N ARG A 132 10.41 45.49 30.32
CA ARG A 132 11.48 45.88 31.26
C ARG A 132 12.07 47.26 30.97
N ASN A 133 12.29 47.57 29.69
CA ASN A 133 12.79 48.89 29.29
C ASN A 133 11.78 50.01 29.55
N VAL A 134 10.49 49.77 29.32
CA VAL A 134 9.41 50.71 29.61
C VAL A 134 9.28 50.95 31.11
N GLU A 135 9.30 49.90 31.93
CA GLU A 135 9.29 50.01 33.39
C GLU A 135 10.48 50.83 33.90
N ARG A 136 11.68 50.57 33.37
CA ARG A 136 12.90 51.32 33.71
C ARG A 136 12.78 52.80 33.33
N LEU A 137 12.23 53.11 32.15
CA LEU A 137 12.00 54.49 31.72
C LEU A 137 10.91 55.18 32.55
N GLY A 138 9.84 54.46 32.91
CA GLY A 138 8.78 54.92 33.81
C GLY A 138 9.31 55.27 35.20
N ALA A 139 10.11 54.37 35.79
CA ALA A 139 10.78 54.60 37.07
C ALA A 139 11.72 55.81 37.01
N LYS A 140 12.48 55.96 35.91
CA LYS A 140 13.38 57.10 35.69
C LYS A 140 12.61 58.43 35.53
N ARG A 141 11.43 58.41 34.92
CA ARG A 141 10.56 59.59 34.77
C ARG A 141 9.90 59.98 36.10
N ALA A 142 9.45 59.00 36.89
CA ALA A 142 8.90 59.22 38.23
C ALA A 142 9.95 59.78 39.22
N ALA A 143 11.20 59.34 39.11
CA ALA A 143 12.31 59.90 39.90
C ALA A 143 12.64 61.36 39.53
N LYS A 144 12.35 61.79 38.29
CA LYS A 144 12.55 63.18 37.83
C LYS A 144 11.40 64.13 38.20
N SER A 145 10.22 63.61 38.54
CA SER A 145 9.06 64.40 38.96
C SER A 145 8.86 64.43 40.49
N ALA A 146 9.68 63.73 41.26
CA ALA A 146 9.65 63.80 42.72
C ALA A 146 10.18 65.18 43.18
N PRO A 147 9.40 66.02 43.88
CA PRO A 147 9.85 67.33 44.30
C PRO A 147 10.98 67.18 45.32
N ALA A 148 12.10 67.86 45.08
CA ALA A 148 13.27 67.85 45.94
C ALA A 148 12.89 68.30 47.36
N LYS A 149 12.87 67.37 48.32
CA LYS A 149 12.83 67.72 49.75
C LYS A 149 14.12 68.47 50.09
N LYS A 150 13.98 69.79 50.34
CA LYS A 150 15.00 70.66 50.94
C LYS A 150 15.64 69.98 52.16
N ALA A 151 16.91 69.61 52.06
CA ALA A 151 17.74 69.33 53.21
C ALA A 151 18.27 70.66 53.76
N ALA A 152 17.79 71.02 54.95
CA ALA A 152 18.21 72.23 55.67
C ALA A 152 19.68 72.13 56.12
N ALA A 153 20.40 73.23 55.90
CA ALA A 153 21.80 73.42 56.27
C ALA A 153 22.04 73.29 57.78
N LYS A 154 23.10 72.59 58.18
CA LYS A 154 23.72 72.73 59.51
C LYS A 154 25.17 73.21 59.36
N LYS A 155 25.41 74.38 59.94
CA LYS A 155 26.63 75.21 60.00
C LYS A 155 27.72 74.56 60.89
N PRO A 156 29.03 74.71 60.60
CA PRO A 156 30.08 74.18 61.48
C PRO A 156 30.37 75.15 62.62
N ALA A 157 30.47 74.64 63.85
CA ALA A 157 30.87 75.41 65.03
C ALA A 157 32.32 75.09 65.40
N ALA A 158 33.18 76.09 65.28
CA ALA A 158 34.54 76.09 65.82
C ALA A 158 34.50 76.17 67.35
N LYS A 159 35.32 75.37 68.05
CA LYS A 159 35.66 75.61 69.46
C LYS A 159 37.13 75.31 69.74
N ARG A 160 37.71 76.27 70.44
CA ARG A 160 39.12 76.56 70.70
C ARG A 160 39.77 75.57 71.68
N SER A 161 41.08 75.38 71.51
CA SER A 161 42.02 74.74 72.43
C SER A 161 42.10 75.45 73.80
N PRO A 162 42.40 74.73 74.89
CA PRO A 162 42.98 75.33 76.09
C PRO A 162 44.46 74.98 76.22
N ALA A 163 45.28 76.00 76.48
CA ALA A 163 46.60 75.86 77.08
C ALA A 163 46.47 76.11 78.59
N ARG A 164 47.17 75.33 79.45
CA ARG A 164 48.12 75.81 80.48
C ARG A 164 48.66 74.67 81.39
N LYS A 165 50.01 74.62 81.49
CA LYS A 165 50.93 74.30 82.62
C LYS A 165 50.28 73.88 83.97
N SER A 166 50.84 73.03 84.84
CA SER A 166 52.24 72.55 85.08
C SER A 166 52.25 71.60 86.30
N ALA A 167 53.17 70.63 86.34
CA ALA A 167 53.99 70.21 87.50
C ALA A 167 55.10 69.29 86.97
#